data_AF-A0A3D0L9P6-F1
#
_entry.id   AF-A0A3D0L9P6-F1
#
_cell.length_a   1.000
_cell.length_b   1.000
_cell.length_c   1.000
_cell.angle_alpha   90.00
_cell.angle_beta   90.00
_cell.angle_gamma   90.00
#
_symmetry.space_group_name_H-M   'P 1'
#
loop_
_entity.id
_entity.type
_entity.pdbx_description
1 polymer ?
#
loop_
_entity_poly.entity_id
_entity_poly.type
_entity_poly.pdbx_seq_one_letter_code
_entity_poly.pdbx_strand_id
1 'polypeptide(L)'
;CVREGRESYRSLTADHISLHPGSSMFHMNPLYIVAGEIVRTSRMFAMSVSPLTKDQLAKIDSGLEAQLNMLRKQKRSLTGNLEYSGSNFRDSKEKVGKDDSKFGGKANKKDKAAKKNSENEISFGRQTFSIAKVKGKKNVVLPLDSLVLAAKEEKNENLLATIGAMKGSVRMKSGYTLMNGEKLELIIKVAKALDLTPISEKDWPRKMNININDPEKGDENLETLVSTLDCIMHVTISKSSSKEMGFICLFTDGNGTYWFKVSRGFTTALNETLSSLEKMIDDASERNLGFEQKEKINSLYRLLNGMYE
;
A
#
# COMPACT_ATOMS: atom_id res chain seq x y z
N CYS A 1 -21.35 10.64 1.25
CA CYS A 1 -20.05 9.92 1.20
C CYS A 1 -19.95 8.90 2.34
N VAL A 2 -19.13 7.87 2.17
CA VAL A 2 -18.87 6.81 3.15
C VAL A 2 -17.39 6.74 3.49
N ARG A 3 -17.06 6.40 4.74
CA ARG A 3 -15.67 6.31 5.19
C ARG A 3 -14.97 5.06 4.66
N GLU A 4 -13.82 5.28 4.02
CA GLU A 4 -12.94 4.24 3.46
C GLU A 4 -11.69 4.01 4.31
N GLY A 5 -11.14 5.08 4.91
CA GLY A 5 -9.91 5.04 5.71
C GLY A 5 -9.93 6.00 6.91
N ARG A 6 -8.76 6.23 7.51
CA ARG A 6 -8.58 7.32 8.49
C ARG A 6 -8.59 8.63 7.70
N GLU A 7 -9.56 9.50 8.00
CA GLU A 7 -9.75 10.79 7.32
C GLU A 7 -10.04 10.73 5.80
N SER A 8 -10.31 9.53 5.25
CA SER A 8 -10.58 9.32 3.82
C SER A 8 -11.98 8.74 3.59
N TYR A 9 -12.68 9.34 2.63
CA TYR A 9 -14.06 9.07 2.26
C TYR A 9 -14.20 8.85 0.75
N ARG A 10 -15.29 8.18 0.39
CA ARG A 10 -15.69 7.91 -0.98
C ARG A 10 -17.14 8.35 -1.20
N SER A 11 -17.44 8.91 -2.36
CA SER A 11 -18.80 9.26 -2.78
C SER A 11 -19.26 8.33 -3.91
N LEU A 12 -20.48 8.51 -4.42
CA LEU A 12 -20.95 7.76 -5.58
C LEU A 12 -20.18 8.09 -6.87
N THR A 13 -19.55 9.26 -6.93
CA THR A 13 -18.96 9.82 -8.16
C THR A 13 -17.47 10.14 -8.04
N ALA A 14 -16.90 10.10 -6.84
CA ALA A 14 -15.51 10.47 -6.57
C ALA A 14 -14.93 9.70 -5.38
N ASP A 15 -13.69 9.26 -5.55
CA ASP A 15 -12.91 8.53 -4.55
C ASP A 15 -11.94 9.47 -3.78
N HIS A 16 -11.33 8.96 -2.70
CA HIS A 16 -10.23 9.61 -1.98
C HIS A 16 -10.51 11.04 -1.49
N ILE A 17 -11.72 11.28 -1.00
CA ILE A 17 -12.14 12.57 -0.45
C ILE A 17 -11.66 12.69 1.00
N SER A 18 -10.80 13.66 1.27
CA SER A 18 -10.34 13.99 2.62
C SER A 18 -11.25 15.01 3.29
N LEU A 19 -11.33 15.00 4.61
CA LEU A 19 -11.96 16.11 5.34
C LEU A 19 -11.02 17.30 5.34
N HIS A 20 -11.53 18.49 5.01
CA HIS A 20 -10.73 19.70 5.11
C HIS A 20 -10.32 19.98 6.58
N PRO A 21 -9.07 20.40 6.87
CA PRO A 21 -8.61 20.67 8.24
C PRO A 21 -9.44 21.71 8.99
N GLY A 22 -9.99 22.68 8.27
CA GLY A 22 -10.88 23.70 8.83
C GLY A 22 -12.30 23.21 9.16
N SER A 23 -12.63 21.95 8.88
CA SER A 23 -13.93 21.36 9.23
C SER A 23 -13.97 20.98 10.71
N SER A 24 -15.06 21.31 11.40
CA SER A 24 -15.32 20.83 12.77
C SER A 24 -15.33 19.30 12.88
N MET A 25 -15.54 18.61 11.76
CA MET A 25 -15.61 17.16 11.68
C MET A 25 -14.25 16.46 11.47
N PHE A 26 -13.15 17.20 11.31
CA PHE A 26 -11.83 16.66 10.90
C PHE A 26 -11.35 15.49 11.80
N HIS A 27 -11.64 15.51 13.09
CA HIS A 27 -11.21 14.47 14.04
C HIS A 27 -12.30 13.46 14.46
N MET A 28 -13.54 13.64 14.01
CA MET A 28 -14.69 12.87 14.52
C MET A 28 -14.90 11.51 13.84
N ASN A 29 -14.27 11.30 12.67
CA ASN A 29 -14.30 10.03 11.92
C ASN A 29 -15.71 9.38 11.73
N PRO A 30 -16.76 10.14 11.36
CA PRO A 30 -18.09 9.59 11.12
C PRO A 30 -18.11 8.52 10.02
N LEU A 31 -19.07 7.60 10.07
CA LEU A 31 -19.19 6.55 9.06
C LEU A 31 -19.72 7.08 7.73
N TYR A 32 -20.72 7.96 7.79
CA TYR A 32 -21.30 8.64 6.64
C TYR A 32 -21.25 10.14 6.86
N ILE A 33 -21.01 10.86 5.77
CA ILE A 33 -21.03 12.32 5.76
C ILE A 33 -21.82 12.81 4.56
N VAL A 34 -22.42 13.98 4.72
CA VAL A 34 -22.78 14.86 3.60
C VAL A 34 -21.77 15.99 3.54
N ALA A 35 -21.27 16.26 2.34
CA ALA A 35 -20.42 17.42 2.07
C ALA A 35 -21.29 18.44 1.34
N GLY A 36 -21.27 19.70 1.78
CA GLY A 36 -21.91 20.78 1.03
C GLY A 36 -21.22 21.01 -0.31
N GLU A 37 -19.89 20.86 -0.33
CA GLU A 37 -19.08 21.00 -1.52
C GLU A 37 -17.91 20.01 -1.50
N ILE A 38 -17.51 19.53 -2.69
CA ILE A 38 -16.28 18.80 -2.91
C ILE A 38 -15.37 19.66 -3.77
N VAL A 39 -14.28 20.14 -3.19
CA VAL A 39 -13.31 21.01 -3.85
C VAL A 39 -12.09 20.19 -4.23
N ARG A 40 -11.68 20.30 -5.50
CA ARG A 40 -10.43 19.72 -5.99
C ARG A 40 -9.32 20.77 -5.92
N THR A 41 -8.33 20.52 -5.07
CA THR A 41 -7.07 21.27 -5.02
C THR A 41 -5.92 20.28 -5.26
N SER A 42 -4.92 20.22 -4.38
CA SER A 42 -3.92 19.14 -4.33
C SER A 42 -4.49 17.81 -3.84
N ARG A 43 -5.61 17.86 -3.12
CA ARG A 43 -6.42 16.70 -2.73
C ARG A 43 -7.89 17.02 -2.98
N MET A 44 -8.72 15.99 -3.08
CA MET A 44 -10.17 16.14 -3.05
C MET A 44 -10.58 16.40 -1.60
N PHE A 45 -11.11 17.59 -1.30
CA PHE A 45 -11.57 17.94 0.03
C PHE A 45 -13.08 18.08 0.09
N ALA A 46 -13.68 17.50 1.13
CA ALA A 46 -15.04 17.82 1.53
C ALA A 46 -15.04 19.08 2.41
N MET A 47 -15.76 20.10 1.96
CA MET A 47 -16.02 21.34 2.72
C MET A 47 -17.46 21.32 3.26
N SER A 48 -17.68 22.03 4.38
CA SER A 48 -19.00 22.12 5.04
C SER A 48 -19.61 20.73 5.30
N VAL A 49 -18.95 19.97 6.17
CA VAL A 49 -19.24 18.54 6.36
C VAL A 49 -20.14 18.33 7.57
N SER A 50 -21.20 17.53 7.40
CA SER A 50 -22.06 17.09 8.49
C SER A 50 -22.14 15.55 8.54
N PRO A 51 -22.16 14.94 9.74
CA PRO A 51 -22.31 13.50 9.88
C PRO A 51 -23.75 13.09 9.51
N LEU A 52 -23.88 11.92 8.90
CA LEU A 52 -25.17 11.29 8.65
C LEU A 52 -25.28 9.96 9.40
N THR A 53 -26.46 9.74 9.96
CA THR A 53 -26.88 8.45 10.52
C THR A 53 -27.56 7.59 9.45
N LYS A 54 -27.68 6.29 9.71
CA LYS A 54 -28.40 5.36 8.83
C LYS A 54 -29.85 5.75 8.65
N ASP A 55 -30.52 6.14 9.74
CA ASP A 55 -31.92 6.56 9.70
C ASP A 55 -32.12 7.83 8.85
N GLN A 56 -31.15 8.75 8.89
CA GLN A 56 -31.15 9.92 8.01
C GLN A 56 -30.91 9.55 6.54
N LEU A 57 -30.02 8.60 6.26
CA LEU A 57 -29.82 8.11 4.89
C LEU A 57 -31.08 7.45 4.34
N ALA A 58 -31.74 6.61 5.13
CA ALA A 58 -32.98 5.93 4.72
C ALA A 58 -34.13 6.91 4.43
N LYS A 59 -34.16 8.08 5.09
CA LYS A 59 -35.10 9.17 4.79
C LYS A 59 -34.78 9.93 3.51
N ILE A 60 -33.52 9.99 3.11
CA ILE A 60 -33.08 10.63 1.86
C ILE A 60 -33.40 9.70 0.69
N ASP A 61 -32.93 8.46 0.78
CA ASP A 61 -33.15 7.42 -0.22
C ASP A 61 -32.89 6.04 0.41
N SER A 62 -33.84 5.12 0.23
CA SER A 62 -33.78 3.79 0.85
C SER A 62 -32.67 2.88 0.30
N GLY A 63 -32.15 3.15 -0.90
CA GLY A 63 -31.08 2.39 -1.55
C GLY A 63 -29.67 2.97 -1.31
N LEU A 64 -29.58 4.23 -0.87
CA LEU A 64 -28.31 4.96 -0.76
C LEU A 64 -27.33 4.32 0.23
N GLU A 65 -27.81 3.78 1.36
CA GLU A 65 -26.95 3.04 2.29
C GLU A 65 -26.33 1.80 1.61
N ALA A 66 -27.11 1.06 0.83
CA ALA A 66 -26.64 -0.14 0.13
C ALA A 66 -25.60 0.21 -0.94
N GLN A 67 -25.84 1.24 -1.74
CA GLN A 67 -24.90 1.72 -2.77
C GLN A 67 -23.58 2.19 -2.15
N LEU A 68 -23.64 3.02 -1.10
CA LEU A 68 -22.45 3.49 -0.39
C LEU A 68 -21.68 2.33 0.26
N ASN A 69 -22.38 1.36 0.84
CA ASN A 69 -21.72 0.17 1.40
C ASN A 69 -21.12 -0.74 0.32
N MET A 70 -21.71 -0.82 -0.87
CA MET A 70 -21.14 -1.55 -2.02
C MET A 70 -19.83 -0.89 -2.48
N LEU A 71 -19.79 0.44 -2.59
CA LEU A 71 -18.57 1.20 -2.90
C LEU A 71 -17.49 1.03 -1.83
N ARG A 72 -17.88 0.97 -0.56
CA ARG A 72 -16.96 0.71 0.56
C ARG A 72 -16.38 -0.71 0.51
N LYS A 73 -17.13 -1.68 -0.02
CA LYS A 73 -16.70 -3.07 -0.22
C LYS A 73 -15.83 -3.22 -1.47
N GLN A 74 -16.14 -2.49 -2.55
CA GLN A 74 -15.29 -2.35 -3.74
C GLN A 74 -14.03 -1.52 -3.42
N LYS A 75 -13.14 -2.08 -2.62
CA LYS A 75 -11.79 -1.57 -2.51
C LYS A 75 -11.10 -1.77 -3.86
N ARG A 76 -10.75 -0.68 -4.53
CA ARG A 76 -9.56 -0.70 -5.39
C ARG A 76 -8.36 -0.74 -4.46
N SER A 77 -8.13 -1.88 -3.81
CA SER A 77 -6.93 -2.07 -3.01
C SER A 77 -5.77 -2.33 -3.94
N LEU A 78 -4.57 -1.88 -3.53
CA LEU A 78 -3.29 -2.28 -4.12
C LEU A 78 -3.10 -3.81 -4.19
N THR A 79 -3.89 -4.54 -3.40
CA THR A 79 -4.19 -5.96 -3.53
C THR A 79 -5.41 -6.11 -4.42
N GLY A 80 -5.29 -6.69 -5.61
CA GLY A 80 -6.37 -6.79 -6.58
C GLY A 80 -7.65 -7.40 -6.00
N ASN A 81 -8.79 -7.08 -6.60
CA ASN A 81 -10.08 -7.71 -6.30
C ASN A 81 -10.02 -9.21 -6.68
N LEU A 82 -9.47 -10.04 -5.80
CA LEU A 82 -9.80 -11.46 -5.75
C LEU A 82 -10.52 -11.72 -4.43
N GLU A 83 -11.73 -11.16 -4.32
CA GLU A 83 -12.68 -11.59 -3.30
C GLU A 83 -13.07 -13.04 -3.58
N TYR A 84 -12.41 -13.95 -2.87
CA TYR A 84 -12.87 -15.32 -2.69
C TYR A 84 -14.29 -15.30 -2.12
N SER A 85 -15.29 -15.59 -2.96
CA SER A 85 -16.63 -15.99 -2.53
C SER A 85 -16.57 -17.43 -2.02
N GLY A 86 -16.12 -17.60 -0.78
CA GLY A 86 -16.23 -18.87 -0.08
C GLY A 86 -16.58 -18.61 1.37
N SER A 87 -17.70 -19.19 1.78
CA SER A 87 -18.26 -19.23 3.12
C SER A 87 -17.18 -19.42 4.19
N ASN A 88 -17.25 -18.57 5.23
CA ASN A 88 -16.37 -18.62 6.39
C ASN A 88 -16.28 -20.04 6.98
N PHE A 89 -15.07 -20.59 7.04
CA PHE A 89 -14.72 -21.84 7.74
C PHE A 89 -14.82 -21.73 9.27
N ARG A 90 -15.81 -21.00 9.80
CA ARG A 90 -15.92 -20.76 11.26
C ARG A 90 -17.30 -20.96 11.86
N ASP A 91 -18.22 -21.62 11.16
CA ASP A 91 -19.56 -21.90 11.71
C ASP A 91 -20.09 -23.32 11.47
N SER A 92 -19.22 -24.33 11.51
CA SER A 92 -19.62 -25.72 11.74
C SER A 92 -19.13 -26.18 13.11
N LYS A 93 -19.70 -25.59 14.15
CA LYS A 93 -19.66 -26.14 15.51
C LYS A 93 -20.83 -27.10 15.70
N GLU A 94 -20.92 -28.12 14.85
CA GLU A 94 -21.81 -29.25 15.10
C GLU A 94 -21.07 -30.29 15.96
N LYS A 95 -21.65 -30.53 17.13
CA LYS A 95 -21.30 -31.61 18.03
C LYS A 95 -21.56 -32.95 17.33
N VAL A 96 -20.49 -33.69 17.04
CA VAL A 96 -20.53 -35.15 16.91
C VAL A 96 -19.40 -35.63 17.83
N GLY A 97 -19.72 -36.13 19.01
CA GLY A 97 -20.21 -37.49 19.16
C GLY A 97 -19.02 -38.35 19.58
N LYS A 98 -18.93 -38.58 20.88
CA LYS A 98 -17.97 -39.45 21.55
C LYS A 98 -18.35 -40.90 21.19
N ASP A 99 -17.34 -41.75 21.04
CA ASP A 99 -17.38 -43.17 20.62
C ASP A 99 -17.43 -43.44 19.11
N ASP A 100 -16.25 -43.75 18.56
CA ASP A 100 -16.05 -45.07 17.96
C ASP A 100 -14.56 -45.39 17.85
N SER A 101 -14.06 -46.07 18.87
CA SER A 101 -12.82 -46.83 18.83
C SER A 101 -13.03 -48.08 17.98
N LYS A 102 -12.79 -48.01 16.66
CA LYS A 102 -12.45 -49.17 15.80
C LYS A 102 -12.22 -48.73 14.35
N PHE A 103 -11.00 -48.34 14.01
CA PHE A 103 -10.33 -48.82 12.80
C PHE A 103 -8.86 -48.41 12.86
N GLY A 104 -8.00 -49.40 13.10
CA GLY A 104 -6.57 -49.21 13.25
C GLY A 104 -5.89 -48.93 11.92
N GLY A 105 -5.06 -47.88 11.91
CA GLY A 105 -3.96 -47.70 10.98
C GLY A 105 -2.85 -46.97 11.72
N LYS A 106 -1.79 -47.69 12.14
CA LYS A 106 -0.59 -47.08 12.74
C LYS A 106 0.08 -46.20 11.69
N ALA A 107 -0.26 -44.91 11.67
CA ALA A 107 0.47 -43.92 10.89
C ALA A 107 1.90 -43.79 11.42
N ASN A 108 2.87 -43.99 10.53
CA ASN A 108 4.30 -44.01 10.83
C ASN A 108 4.75 -42.66 11.43
N LYS A 109 5.70 -42.68 12.38
CA LYS A 109 6.30 -41.47 12.99
C LYS A 109 6.93 -40.52 11.94
N LYS A 110 7.31 -41.03 10.75
CA LYS A 110 7.82 -40.24 9.63
C LYS A 110 6.74 -39.35 8.96
N ASP A 111 5.50 -39.82 8.87
CA ASP A 111 4.41 -39.06 8.22
C ASP A 111 3.92 -37.89 9.08
N LYS A 112 4.03 -38.00 10.41
CA LYS A 112 3.76 -36.88 11.34
C LYS A 112 4.85 -35.81 11.32
N ALA A 113 6.10 -36.16 11.01
CA ALA A 113 7.20 -35.19 10.90
C ALA A 113 7.12 -34.42 9.57
N ALA A 114 6.80 -35.10 8.47
CA ALA A 114 6.60 -34.47 7.15
C ALA A 114 5.40 -33.50 7.14
N LYS A 115 4.27 -33.87 7.76
CA LYS A 115 3.10 -32.98 7.90
C LYS A 115 3.34 -31.76 8.79
N LYS A 116 4.23 -31.84 9.78
CA LYS A 116 4.54 -30.73 10.69
C LYS A 116 5.50 -29.71 10.06
N ASN A 117 6.36 -30.14 9.13
CA ASN A 117 7.25 -29.25 8.38
C ASN A 117 6.50 -28.46 7.29
N SER A 118 5.51 -29.07 6.61
CA SER A 118 4.69 -28.36 5.60
C SER A 118 3.80 -27.25 6.18
N GLU A 119 3.53 -27.24 7.49
CA GLU A 119 2.70 -26.20 8.13
C GLU A 119 3.45 -24.88 8.40
N ASN A 120 4.78 -24.89 8.35
CA ASN A 120 5.65 -23.76 8.69
C ASN A 120 6.42 -23.21 7.47
N GLU A 121 6.11 -23.67 6.27
CA GLU A 121 6.75 -23.23 5.05
C GLU A 121 5.71 -22.93 3.98
N ILE A 122 6.05 -22.01 3.08
CA ILE A 122 5.32 -21.81 1.83
C ILE A 122 6.28 -21.87 0.66
N SER A 123 5.78 -22.25 -0.50
CA SER A 123 6.56 -22.27 -1.72
C SER A 123 5.83 -21.53 -2.83
N PHE A 124 6.54 -20.66 -3.54
CA PHE A 124 6.10 -19.99 -4.75
C PHE A 124 7.32 -19.59 -5.57
N GLY A 125 7.19 -19.55 -6.90
CA GLY A 125 8.26 -19.19 -7.82
C GLY A 125 9.52 -20.07 -7.65
N ARG A 126 9.32 -21.37 -7.40
CA ARG A 126 10.37 -22.37 -7.11
C ARG A 126 11.25 -22.07 -5.89
N GLN A 127 10.84 -21.12 -5.05
CA GLN A 127 11.50 -20.82 -3.79
C GLN A 127 10.64 -21.30 -2.63
N THR A 128 11.28 -21.64 -1.52
CA THR A 128 10.61 -22.02 -0.28
C THR A 128 10.96 -21.01 0.81
N PHE A 129 9.95 -20.55 1.54
CA PHE A 129 10.06 -19.52 2.55
C PHE A 129 9.50 -20.02 3.88
N SER A 130 10.20 -19.69 4.97
CA SER A 130 9.79 -20.09 6.31
C SER A 130 8.75 -19.13 6.90
N ILE A 131 7.87 -19.68 7.74
CA ILE A 131 6.86 -18.95 8.49
C ILE A 131 7.34 -18.82 9.94
N ALA A 132 7.63 -17.59 10.37
CA ALA A 132 7.95 -17.27 11.75
C ALA A 132 6.71 -16.72 12.48
N LYS A 133 6.65 -16.87 13.80
CA LYS A 133 5.64 -16.19 14.63
C LYS A 133 6.20 -14.88 15.15
N VAL A 134 5.67 -13.75 14.67
CA VAL A 134 6.01 -12.41 15.17
C VAL A 134 4.83 -11.91 15.99
N LYS A 135 5.05 -11.67 17.29
CA LYS A 135 3.99 -11.24 18.24
C LYS A 135 2.73 -12.13 18.16
N GLY A 136 2.94 -13.45 18.08
CA GLY A 136 1.86 -14.44 18.01
C GLY A 136 1.19 -14.61 16.64
N LYS A 137 1.51 -13.78 15.64
CA LYS A 137 0.95 -13.88 14.28
C LYS A 137 1.95 -14.56 13.33
N LYS A 138 1.44 -15.43 12.44
CA LYS A 138 2.24 -16.03 11.36
C LYS A 138 2.74 -14.92 10.43
N ASN A 139 4.02 -14.96 10.10
CA ASN A 139 4.70 -14.00 9.26
C ASN A 139 5.76 -14.72 8.41
N VAL A 140 5.65 -14.61 7.10
CA VAL A 140 6.60 -15.23 6.17
C VAL A 140 7.88 -14.41 6.12
N VAL A 141 9.02 -15.08 6.25
CA VAL A 141 10.34 -14.45 6.12
C VAL A 141 10.81 -14.61 4.68
N LEU A 142 11.04 -13.48 4.00
CA LEU A 142 11.36 -13.43 2.57
C LEU A 142 12.77 -12.87 2.38
N PRO A 143 13.82 -13.70 2.25
CA PRO A 143 15.13 -13.20 1.82
C PRO A 143 15.02 -12.47 0.48
N LEU A 144 15.65 -11.29 0.36
CA LEU A 144 15.52 -10.42 -0.82
C LEU A 144 15.80 -11.16 -2.14
N ASP A 145 16.97 -11.81 -2.26
CA ASP A 145 17.40 -12.49 -3.48
C ASP A 145 16.38 -13.57 -3.91
N SER A 146 15.93 -14.39 -2.97
CA SER A 146 14.93 -15.44 -3.21
C SER A 146 13.57 -14.83 -3.58
N LEU A 147 13.15 -13.74 -2.94
CA LEU A 147 11.90 -13.06 -3.26
C LEU A 147 11.91 -12.51 -4.69
N VAL A 148 12.99 -11.85 -5.12
CA VAL A 148 13.09 -11.27 -6.46
C VAL A 148 13.03 -12.38 -7.53
N LEU A 149 13.71 -13.51 -7.31
CA LEU A 149 13.63 -14.67 -8.19
C LEU A 149 12.20 -15.25 -8.22
N ALA A 150 11.61 -15.47 -7.05
CA ALA A 150 10.27 -16.04 -6.94
C ALA A 150 9.21 -15.15 -7.59
N ALA A 151 9.31 -13.84 -7.39
CA ALA A 151 8.41 -12.85 -7.98
C ALA A 151 8.49 -12.86 -9.51
N LYS A 152 9.67 -13.04 -10.10
CA LYS A 152 9.84 -13.12 -11.57
C LYS A 152 9.34 -14.44 -12.16
N GLU A 153 9.56 -15.55 -11.46
CA GLU A 153 9.19 -16.88 -11.96
C GLU A 153 7.73 -17.25 -11.73
N GLU A 154 7.08 -16.70 -10.70
CA GLU A 154 5.72 -17.08 -10.34
C GLU A 154 4.65 -16.43 -11.25
N LYS A 155 3.94 -17.30 -11.98
CA LYS A 155 2.87 -16.95 -12.92
C LYS A 155 1.51 -17.54 -12.52
N ASN A 156 1.46 -18.39 -11.49
CA ASN A 156 0.22 -19.02 -11.06
C ASN A 156 -0.60 -18.08 -10.17
N GLU A 157 -1.60 -17.42 -10.78
CA GLU A 157 -2.49 -16.48 -10.09
C GLU A 157 -3.28 -17.12 -8.94
N ASN A 158 -3.72 -18.37 -9.08
CA ASN A 158 -4.47 -19.07 -8.03
C ASN A 158 -3.62 -19.32 -6.77
N LEU A 159 -2.35 -19.66 -6.96
CA LEU A 159 -1.40 -19.81 -5.85
C LEU A 159 -1.16 -18.46 -5.17
N LEU A 160 -0.89 -17.42 -5.96
CA LEU A 160 -0.67 -16.06 -5.46
C LEU A 160 -1.89 -15.53 -4.67
N ALA A 161 -3.10 -15.83 -5.12
CA ALA A 161 -4.33 -15.49 -4.41
C ALA A 161 -4.44 -16.22 -3.07
N THR A 162 -4.10 -17.51 -3.04
CA THR A 162 -4.15 -18.34 -1.84
C THR A 162 -3.21 -17.83 -0.75
N ILE A 163 -1.98 -17.45 -1.13
CA ILE A 163 -0.97 -16.95 -0.20
C ILE A 163 -1.06 -15.43 0.04
N GLY A 164 -1.75 -14.70 -0.83
CA GLY A 164 -1.72 -13.24 -0.89
C GLY A 164 -2.14 -12.53 0.40
N ALA A 165 -3.14 -13.09 1.10
CA ALA A 165 -3.64 -12.57 2.38
C ALA A 165 -2.67 -12.77 3.56
N MET A 166 -1.68 -13.66 3.42
CA MET A 166 -0.69 -13.88 4.48
C MET A 166 0.23 -12.67 4.65
N LYS A 167 0.74 -12.48 5.85
CA LYS A 167 1.70 -11.41 6.16
C LYS A 167 3.14 -11.90 5.94
N GLY A 168 3.98 -11.02 5.43
CA GLY A 168 5.40 -11.29 5.22
C GLY A 168 6.30 -10.16 5.66
N SER A 169 7.60 -10.39 5.57
CA SER A 169 8.63 -9.38 5.77
C SER A 169 9.83 -9.69 4.91
N VAL A 170 10.30 -8.70 4.17
CA VAL A 170 11.49 -8.83 3.34
C VAL A 170 12.72 -8.67 4.23
N ARG A 171 13.68 -9.59 4.11
CA ARG A 171 14.90 -9.61 4.91
C ARG A 171 16.13 -9.41 4.03
N MET A 172 16.89 -8.39 4.39
CA MET A 172 18.17 -8.06 3.76
C MET A 172 19.30 -8.92 4.32
N LYS A 173 20.37 -9.11 3.54
CA LYS A 173 21.60 -9.77 4.00
C LYS A 173 22.23 -9.09 5.22
N SER A 174 22.11 -7.76 5.30
CA SER A 174 22.56 -6.94 6.43
C SER A 174 21.74 -7.11 7.72
N GLY A 175 20.67 -7.92 7.69
CA GLY A 175 19.78 -8.16 8.83
C GLY A 175 18.63 -7.16 8.99
N TYR A 176 18.59 -6.13 8.14
CA TYR A 176 17.50 -5.16 8.06
C TYR A 176 16.22 -5.78 7.48
N THR A 177 15.08 -5.17 7.78
CA THR A 177 13.77 -5.61 7.31
C THR A 177 13.02 -4.52 6.56
N LEU A 178 12.28 -4.90 5.52
CA LEU A 178 11.43 -4.04 4.70
C LEU A 178 10.01 -4.63 4.61
N MET A 179 8.99 -3.77 4.52
CA MET A 179 7.57 -4.17 4.41
C MET A 179 7.14 -5.15 5.51
N ASN A 180 7.58 -4.88 6.75
CA ASN A 180 7.36 -5.77 7.88
C ASN A 180 5.87 -5.88 8.24
N GLY A 181 5.29 -7.07 8.06
CA GLY A 181 3.89 -7.36 8.36
C GLY A 181 2.91 -6.99 7.26
N GLU A 182 3.41 -6.64 6.07
CA GLU A 182 2.60 -6.39 4.87
C GLU A 182 2.08 -7.69 4.26
N LYS A 183 1.00 -7.59 3.48
CA LYS A 183 0.45 -8.74 2.75
C LYS A 183 1.44 -9.23 1.68
N LEU A 184 1.53 -10.55 1.49
CA LEU A 184 2.38 -11.16 0.48
C LEU A 184 2.04 -10.68 -0.92
N GLU A 185 0.76 -10.49 -1.22
CA GLU A 185 0.32 -9.98 -2.52
C GLU A 185 0.96 -8.62 -2.84
N LEU A 186 0.99 -7.71 -1.86
CA LEU A 186 1.63 -6.41 -2.01
C LEU A 186 3.15 -6.56 -2.14
N ILE A 187 3.78 -7.39 -1.30
CA ILE A 187 5.22 -7.62 -1.35
C ILE A 187 5.66 -8.18 -2.71
N ILE A 188 4.90 -9.13 -3.26
CA ILE A 188 5.18 -9.75 -4.56
C ILE A 188 4.94 -8.74 -5.68
N LYS A 189 3.85 -7.95 -5.64
CA LYS A 189 3.59 -6.88 -6.61
C LYS A 189 4.74 -5.88 -6.65
N VAL A 190 5.19 -5.45 -5.47
CA VAL A 190 6.32 -4.52 -5.31
C VAL A 190 7.63 -5.12 -5.83
N ALA A 191 7.92 -6.38 -5.51
CA ALA A 191 9.12 -7.07 -6.00
C ALA A 191 9.11 -7.34 -7.52
N LYS A 192 7.93 -7.38 -8.15
CA LYS A 192 7.79 -7.48 -9.62
C LYS A 192 8.06 -6.14 -10.31
N ALA A 193 7.65 -5.04 -9.70
CA ALA A 193 7.61 -3.73 -10.34
C ALA A 193 8.82 -2.84 -10.03
N LEU A 194 9.45 -3.01 -8.86
CA LEU A 194 10.49 -2.10 -8.37
C LEU A 194 11.81 -2.84 -8.08
N ASP A 195 12.92 -2.11 -8.21
CA ASP A 195 14.20 -2.56 -7.67
C ASP A 195 14.22 -2.35 -6.14
N LEU A 196 14.36 -3.46 -5.42
CA LEU A 196 14.40 -3.49 -3.96
C LEU A 196 15.82 -3.52 -3.39
N THR A 197 16.83 -3.38 -4.25
CA THR A 197 18.22 -3.26 -3.85
C THR A 197 18.43 -2.01 -3.01
N PRO A 198 18.92 -2.12 -1.76
CA PRO A 198 19.10 -0.95 -0.92
C PRO A 198 20.22 -0.02 -1.43
N ILE A 199 19.96 1.27 -1.47
CA ILE A 199 20.96 2.31 -1.76
C ILE A 199 21.50 2.93 -0.46
N SER A 200 22.73 3.45 -0.50
CA SER A 200 23.37 4.07 0.67
C SER A 200 22.68 5.40 1.02
N GLU A 201 22.74 5.81 2.29
CA GLU A 201 22.27 7.14 2.72
C GLU A 201 23.04 8.29 2.05
N LYS A 202 24.20 8.01 1.44
CA LYS A 202 25.01 8.99 0.70
C LYS A 202 24.59 9.13 -0.77
N ASP A 203 23.86 8.16 -1.30
CA ASP A 203 23.55 8.06 -2.74
C ASP A 203 22.22 8.76 -3.09
N TRP A 204 21.59 9.43 -2.12
CA TRP A 204 20.38 10.21 -2.33
C TRP A 204 20.37 11.48 -1.46
N PRO A 205 19.71 12.56 -1.89
CA PRO A 205 19.85 13.85 -1.24
C PRO A 205 18.86 14.00 -0.08
N ARG A 206 19.15 13.30 1.03
CA ARG A 206 18.28 13.24 2.23
C ARG A 206 17.87 14.58 2.83
N LYS A 207 18.72 15.61 2.71
CA LYS A 207 18.48 16.95 3.27
C LYS A 207 17.90 17.93 2.26
N MET A 208 17.60 17.45 1.05
CA MET A 208 17.06 18.30 -0.01
C MET A 208 15.69 18.82 0.38
N ASN A 209 15.59 20.14 0.27
CA ASN A 209 14.36 20.90 0.42
C ASN A 209 14.49 22.06 -0.56
N ILE A 210 13.72 22.03 -1.64
CA ILE A 210 13.84 22.96 -2.75
C ILE A 210 12.50 23.61 -3.04
N ASN A 211 12.52 24.89 -3.35
CA ASN A 211 11.33 25.62 -3.78
C ASN A 211 11.46 25.92 -5.28
N ILE A 212 10.62 25.30 -6.10
CA ILE A 212 10.67 25.55 -7.55
C ILE A 212 10.10 26.93 -7.88
N ASN A 213 9.27 27.53 -7.03
CA ASN A 213 8.72 28.88 -7.21
C ASN A 213 9.67 29.99 -6.73
N ASP A 214 10.93 29.67 -6.45
CA ASP A 214 11.96 30.67 -6.17
C ASP A 214 12.13 31.63 -7.37
N PRO A 215 12.04 32.96 -7.18
CA PRO A 215 12.13 33.93 -8.27
C PRO A 215 13.45 33.93 -9.04
N GLU A 216 14.55 33.54 -8.40
CA GLU A 216 15.89 33.56 -9.00
C GLU A 216 16.34 32.17 -9.44
N LYS A 217 16.00 31.14 -8.66
CA LYS A 217 16.52 29.77 -8.83
C LYS A 217 15.46 28.75 -9.23
N GLY A 218 14.25 29.19 -9.57
CA GLY A 218 13.13 28.29 -9.75
C GLY A 218 13.37 27.19 -10.80
N ASP A 219 13.97 27.56 -11.94
CA ASP A 219 14.23 26.60 -13.03
C ASP A 219 15.40 25.66 -12.70
N GLU A 220 16.47 26.17 -12.10
CA GLU A 220 17.58 25.34 -11.59
C GLU A 220 17.11 24.36 -10.51
N ASN A 221 16.21 24.81 -9.63
CA ASN A 221 15.60 23.99 -8.59
C ASN A 221 14.72 22.90 -9.20
N LEU A 222 13.95 23.23 -10.24
CA LEU A 222 13.14 22.24 -10.95
C LEU A 222 14.02 21.20 -11.68
N GLU A 223 15.09 21.62 -12.34
CA GLU A 223 16.05 20.70 -12.97
C GLU A 223 16.71 19.78 -11.93
N THR A 224 17.09 20.34 -10.78
CA THR A 224 17.62 19.57 -9.65
C THR A 224 16.58 18.59 -9.10
N LEU A 225 15.30 18.97 -9.04
CA LEU A 225 14.21 18.07 -8.63
C LEU A 225 14.09 16.88 -9.59
N VAL A 226 14.03 17.17 -10.90
CA VAL A 226 13.82 16.17 -11.94
C VAL A 226 15.00 15.20 -12.03
N SER A 227 16.23 15.70 -11.94
CA SER A 227 17.42 14.84 -11.89
C SER A 227 17.38 13.91 -10.67
N THR A 228 16.89 14.37 -9.53
CA THR A 228 16.79 13.58 -8.30
C THR A 228 15.69 12.51 -8.32
N LEU A 229 14.70 12.58 -9.22
CA LEU A 229 13.58 11.63 -9.25
C LEU A 229 14.00 10.16 -9.43
N ASP A 230 15.22 9.88 -9.92
CA ASP A 230 15.73 8.51 -10.06
C ASP A 230 15.77 7.77 -8.72
N CYS A 231 15.97 8.46 -7.61
CA CYS A 231 16.02 7.80 -6.29
C CYS A 231 14.64 7.49 -5.69
N ILE A 232 13.55 7.97 -6.31
CA ILE A 232 12.20 7.75 -5.80
C ILE A 232 11.87 6.26 -5.77
N MET A 233 11.18 5.84 -4.71
CA MET A 233 10.80 4.46 -4.44
C MET A 233 11.96 3.45 -4.32
N HIS A 234 13.22 3.90 -4.33
CA HIS A 234 14.35 3.06 -3.93
C HIS A 234 14.31 2.78 -2.42
N VAL A 235 14.92 1.66 -2.04
CA VAL A 235 14.97 1.20 -0.66
C VAL A 235 16.19 1.80 0.04
N THR A 236 16.00 2.35 1.24
CA THR A 236 17.11 2.81 2.10
C THR A 236 16.80 2.64 3.58
N ILE A 237 17.76 2.96 4.44
CA ILE A 237 17.61 2.87 5.90
C ILE A 237 16.58 3.92 6.36
N SER A 238 15.50 3.46 6.98
CA SER A 238 14.51 4.34 7.62
C SER A 238 14.87 4.58 9.08
N LYS A 239 15.24 3.50 9.78
CA LYS A 239 15.60 3.55 11.19
C LYS A 239 16.66 2.50 11.50
N SER A 240 17.89 2.97 11.72
CA SER A 240 19.05 2.13 12.04
C SER A 240 18.84 1.34 13.35
N SER A 241 18.27 1.97 14.37
CA SER A 241 18.11 1.36 15.70
C SER A 241 17.17 0.15 15.72
N SER A 242 16.09 0.16 14.92
CA SER A 242 15.17 -0.96 14.76
C SER A 242 15.51 -1.86 13.57
N LYS A 243 16.60 -1.59 12.86
CA LYS A 243 17.00 -2.27 11.62
C LYS A 243 15.86 -2.30 10.59
N GLU A 244 15.21 -1.16 10.39
CA GLU A 244 14.09 -1.00 9.46
C GLU A 244 14.52 -0.20 8.24
N MET A 245 14.12 -0.69 7.07
CA MET A 245 14.22 0.00 5.80
C MET A 245 12.86 0.56 5.38
N GLY A 246 12.89 1.48 4.44
CA GLY A 246 11.71 2.06 3.82
C GLY A 246 12.02 2.55 2.42
N PHE A 247 11.02 3.17 1.81
CA PHE A 247 11.06 3.70 0.46
C PHE A 247 11.32 5.20 0.50
N ILE A 248 12.15 5.69 -0.40
CA ILE A 248 12.34 7.14 -0.61
C ILE A 248 11.09 7.69 -1.27
N CYS A 249 10.50 8.72 -0.65
CA CYS A 249 9.25 9.32 -1.06
C CYS A 249 9.46 10.79 -1.34
N LEU A 250 8.76 11.30 -2.35
CA LEU A 250 8.64 12.73 -2.59
C LEU A 250 7.47 13.28 -1.78
N PHE A 251 7.67 14.48 -1.23
CA PHE A 251 6.66 15.24 -0.50
C PHE A 251 6.64 16.68 -1.01
N THR A 252 5.49 17.34 -0.86
CA THR A 252 5.33 18.77 -1.11
C THR A 252 4.49 19.45 -0.04
N ASP A 253 4.67 20.76 0.14
CA ASP A 253 3.79 21.62 0.94
C ASP A 253 2.59 22.13 0.13
N GLY A 254 2.54 21.86 -1.17
CA GLY A 254 1.52 22.35 -2.09
C GLY A 254 1.77 23.76 -2.63
N ASN A 255 2.82 24.44 -2.18
CA ASN A 255 3.18 25.82 -2.55
C ASN A 255 4.50 25.88 -3.35
N GLY A 256 4.88 24.77 -4.00
CA GLY A 256 6.10 24.67 -4.80
C GLY A 256 7.34 24.22 -4.02
N THR A 257 7.22 23.93 -2.72
CA THR A 257 8.33 23.34 -1.95
C THR A 257 8.26 21.82 -2.03
N TYR A 258 9.39 21.18 -2.33
CA TYR A 258 9.54 19.73 -2.45
C TYR A 258 10.71 19.22 -1.61
N TRP A 259 10.51 18.09 -0.95
CA TRP A 259 11.55 17.43 -0.16
C TRP A 259 11.37 15.91 -0.16
N PHE A 260 12.41 15.20 0.22
CA PHE A 260 12.38 13.74 0.30
C PHE A 260 12.33 13.23 1.74
N LYS A 261 11.59 12.15 1.97
CA LYS A 261 11.53 11.43 3.26
C LYS A 261 11.47 9.93 3.02
N VAL A 262 11.87 9.15 4.03
CA VAL A 262 11.77 7.69 3.98
C VAL A 262 10.49 7.23 4.66
N SER A 263 9.62 6.52 3.93
CA SER A 263 8.43 5.88 4.50
C SER A 263 8.63 4.37 4.65
N ARG A 264 8.29 3.84 5.83
CA ARG A 264 8.34 2.38 6.09
C ARG A 264 7.17 1.64 5.44
N GLY A 265 6.04 2.32 5.25
CA GLY A 265 4.84 1.75 4.65
C GLY A 265 4.82 2.03 3.15
N PHE A 266 4.70 0.98 2.34
CA PHE A 266 4.69 1.10 0.88
C PHE A 266 3.49 1.93 0.38
N THR A 267 2.28 1.67 0.91
CA THR A 267 1.08 2.43 0.51
C THR A 267 1.23 3.92 0.80
N THR A 268 1.78 4.29 1.95
CA THR A 268 2.07 5.70 2.26
C THR A 268 3.11 6.27 1.31
N ALA A 269 4.18 5.52 1.03
CA ALA A 269 5.22 5.94 0.11
C ALA A 269 4.68 6.26 -1.29
N LEU A 270 3.86 5.33 -1.80
CA LEU A 270 3.25 5.43 -3.12
C LEU A 270 2.29 6.63 -3.20
N ASN A 271 1.41 6.79 -2.22
CA ASN A 271 0.43 7.89 -2.19
C ASN A 271 1.09 9.27 -2.14
N GLU A 272 2.03 9.47 -1.20
CA GLU A 272 2.68 10.78 -1.03
C GLU A 272 3.52 11.13 -2.26
N THR A 273 4.21 10.14 -2.82
CA THR A 273 5.00 10.34 -4.04
C THR A 273 4.12 10.66 -5.24
N LEU A 274 3.04 9.90 -5.48
CA LEU A 274 2.14 10.14 -6.61
C LEU A 274 1.49 11.52 -6.51
N SER A 275 0.95 11.87 -5.34
CA SER A 275 0.34 13.19 -5.10
C SER A 275 1.34 14.34 -5.28
N SER A 276 2.59 14.15 -4.83
CA SER A 276 3.63 15.16 -5.02
C SER A 276 4.08 15.27 -6.48
N LEU A 277 4.13 14.17 -7.23
CA LEU A 277 4.44 14.19 -8.65
C LEU A 277 3.33 14.89 -9.47
N GLU A 278 2.06 14.61 -9.17
CA GLU A 278 0.92 15.31 -9.80
C GLU A 278 1.03 16.83 -9.59
N LYS A 279 1.27 17.24 -8.33
CA LYS A 279 1.45 18.66 -8.01
C LYS A 279 2.66 19.28 -8.70
N MET A 280 3.76 18.53 -8.81
CA MET A 280 4.96 18.97 -9.53
C MET A 280 4.69 19.18 -11.02
N ILE A 281 3.90 18.30 -11.64
CA ILE A 281 3.49 18.44 -13.05
C ILE A 281 2.66 19.72 -13.23
N ASP A 282 1.71 19.98 -12.32
CA ASP A 282 0.89 21.19 -12.37
C ASP A 282 1.74 22.45 -12.19
N ASP A 283 2.63 22.48 -11.19
CA ASP A 283 3.50 23.64 -10.91
C ASP A 283 4.54 23.88 -12.03
N ALA A 284 4.91 22.83 -12.76
CA ALA A 284 5.84 22.91 -13.89
C ALA A 284 5.14 23.12 -15.25
N SER A 285 3.81 23.17 -15.29
CA SER A 285 3.05 23.25 -16.55
C SER A 285 3.36 24.49 -17.40
N GLU A 286 3.66 25.61 -16.74
CA GLU A 286 4.05 26.88 -17.38
C GLU A 286 5.56 27.00 -17.60
N ARG A 287 6.35 25.99 -17.21
CA ARG A 287 7.81 26.02 -17.28
C ARG A 287 8.35 25.21 -18.45
N ASN A 288 9.51 25.63 -18.95
CA ASN A 288 10.19 24.96 -20.06
C ASN A 288 10.95 23.72 -19.58
N LEU A 289 10.23 22.65 -19.28
CA LEU A 289 10.83 21.31 -19.15
C LEU A 289 11.19 20.75 -20.54
N GLY A 290 12.42 20.24 -20.67
CA GLY A 290 12.87 19.53 -21.85
C GLY A 290 12.10 18.22 -22.09
N PHE A 291 12.18 17.68 -23.30
CA PHE A 291 11.50 16.44 -23.66
C PHE A 291 11.89 15.26 -22.75
N GLU A 292 13.19 15.09 -22.48
CA GLU A 292 13.70 14.01 -21.62
C GLU A 292 13.17 14.12 -20.18
N GLN A 293 13.10 15.34 -19.64
CA GLN A 293 12.59 15.60 -18.30
C GLN A 293 11.10 15.26 -18.20
N LYS A 294 10.30 15.67 -19.21
CA LYS A 294 8.88 15.33 -19.27
C LYS A 294 8.66 13.83 -19.37
N GLU A 295 9.42 13.14 -20.21
CA GLU A 295 9.29 11.68 -20.37
C GLU A 295 9.69 10.93 -19.10
N LYS A 296 10.71 11.41 -18.38
CA LYS A 296 11.13 10.87 -17.08
C LYS A 296 9.99 10.95 -16.05
N ILE A 297 9.38 12.13 -15.91
CA ILE A 297 8.26 12.35 -14.97
C ILE A 297 7.07 11.46 -15.35
N ASN A 298 6.70 11.43 -16.63
CA ASN A 298 5.56 10.66 -17.13
C ASN A 298 5.78 9.16 -16.96
N SER A 299 6.99 8.66 -17.23
CA SER A 299 7.34 7.25 -17.06
C SER A 299 7.23 6.83 -15.59
N LEU A 300 7.76 7.65 -14.68
CA LEU A 300 7.64 7.41 -13.24
C LEU A 300 6.17 7.46 -12.79
N TYR A 301 5.40 8.47 -13.22
CA TYR A 301 3.99 8.57 -12.90
C TYR A 301 3.20 7.34 -13.38
N ARG A 302 3.41 6.89 -14.63
CA ARG A 302 2.76 5.68 -15.18
C ARG A 302 3.12 4.44 -14.39
N LEU A 303 4.40 4.26 -14.05
CA LEU A 303 4.88 3.14 -13.24
C LEU A 303 4.17 3.11 -11.88
N LEU A 304 4.13 4.24 -11.17
CA LEU A 304 3.53 4.33 -9.84
C LEU A 304 2.01 4.23 -9.88
N ASN A 305 1.34 4.84 -10.85
CA ASN A 305 -0.10 4.75 -11.00
C ASN A 305 -0.53 3.32 -11.34
N GLY A 306 0.22 2.61 -12.19
CA GLY A 306 0.00 1.18 -12.48
C GLY A 306 0.11 0.26 -11.27
N MET A 307 0.68 0.73 -10.15
CA MET A 307 0.68 -0.03 -8.89
C MET A 307 -0.68 -0.08 -8.21
N TYR A 308 -1.66 0.75 -8.60
CA TYR A 308 -3.05 0.70 -8.12
C TYR A 308 -3.96 -0.24 -8.91
N GLU A 309 -3.56 -0.58 -10.14
CA GLU A 309 -4.27 -1.50 -11.04
C GLU A 309 -3.92 -2.96 -10.74
#